data_AF-A0A7L1BY06-F1
#
_entry.id   AF-A0A7L1BY06-F1
#
_cell.length_a   1.000
_cell.length_b   1.000
_cell.length_c   1.000
_cell.angle_alpha   90.00
_cell.angle_beta   90.00
_cell.angle_gamma   90.00
#
_symmetry.space_group_name_H-M   'P 1'
#
loop_
_entity.id
_entity.type
_entity.pdbx_description
1 polymer ?
#
loop_
_entity_poly.entity_id
_entity_poly.type
_entity_poly.pdbx_seq_one_letter_code
_entity_poly.pdbx_strand_id
1 'polypeptide(L)'
;SCLCGSAPCLLCGCCPSAKNSTISRLLFTFFLFLGTLVSIIMIIPGVEKELHKLPGFCEGSGSVLGVQTSVDCSSFLGHKAVYRMGFAMAAFFCLFAVLMVCVRSSKDPRAALQNGFWFFKFLVLVGITVGAFYIPDGAFTSVWFYFGVVGSFLFILIQLVLLIDLAHSWSQRWLRNADEGNAKGWYAALCTITFIFYAASIAALVLLYVYYTQPEGCTEGKAFISINLILCLIVSVVSILPKIQ
;
A
#
# COMPACT_ATOMS: atom_id res chain seq x y z
N SER A 1 25.78 -5.79 16.11
CA SER A 1 26.00 -4.42 15.61
C SER A 1 26.52 -4.46 14.19
N CYS A 2 25.66 -4.30 13.18
CA CYS A 2 26.04 -4.19 11.77
C CYS A 2 25.22 -3.09 11.07
N LEU A 3 24.99 -1.96 11.74
CA LEU A 3 24.21 -0.83 11.20
C LEU A 3 25.08 0.26 10.55
N CYS A 4 26.41 0.14 10.58
CA CYS A 4 27.34 1.04 9.90
C CYS A 4 28.65 0.30 9.56
N GLY A 5 28.63 -0.55 8.53
CA GLY A 5 29.83 -1.25 8.07
C GLY A 5 29.92 -1.22 6.55
N SER A 6 30.77 -0.34 6.03
CA SER A 6 31.17 -0.16 4.63
C SER A 6 32.11 -1.27 4.15
N ALA A 7 31.80 -2.54 4.48
CA ALA A 7 32.56 -3.68 3.99
C ALA A 7 31.57 -4.69 3.37
N PRO A 8 31.71 -5.02 2.07
CA PRO A 8 30.94 -6.10 1.50
C PRO A 8 31.39 -7.39 2.19
N CYS A 9 30.45 -8.17 2.73
CA CYS A 9 30.67 -9.53 3.22
C CYS A 9 31.03 -10.51 2.09
N LEU A 10 31.87 -10.11 1.14
CA LEU A 10 32.39 -10.94 0.05
C LEU A 10 33.57 -11.81 0.50
N LEU A 11 34.13 -11.58 1.70
CA LEU A 11 35.38 -12.23 2.15
C LEU A 11 35.31 -12.98 3.49
N CYS A 12 34.14 -13.14 4.10
CA CYS A 12 34.03 -13.90 5.36
C CYS A 12 32.98 -15.01 5.23
N GLY A 13 33.44 -16.24 5.06
CA GLY A 13 32.64 -17.47 4.94
C GLY A 13 31.89 -17.90 6.20
N CYS A 14 31.68 -16.99 7.16
CA CYS A 14 31.12 -17.31 8.49
C CYS A 14 29.77 -16.63 8.80
N CYS A 15 29.05 -16.10 7.81
CA CYS A 15 27.74 -15.48 8.06
C CYS A 15 26.59 -16.40 7.61
N PRO A 16 25.68 -16.82 8.52
CA PRO A 16 24.61 -17.75 8.19
C PRO A 16 23.60 -17.10 7.22
N SER A 17 23.55 -17.63 6.00
CA SER A 17 22.75 -17.12 4.87
C SER A 17 21.23 -17.12 5.10
N ALA A 18 20.73 -17.72 6.18
CA ALA A 18 19.30 -17.92 6.40
C ALA A 18 18.53 -16.65 6.85
N LYS A 19 19.19 -15.66 7.47
CA LYS A 19 18.50 -14.43 7.98
C LYS A 19 18.54 -13.24 7.02
N ASN A 20 19.37 -13.26 5.98
CA ASN A 20 19.54 -12.11 5.07
C ASN A 20 18.31 -11.83 4.20
N SER A 21 17.60 -12.87 3.75
CA SER A 21 16.42 -12.69 2.89
C SER A 21 15.25 -12.04 3.63
N THR A 22 14.95 -12.49 4.85
CA THR A 22 13.88 -11.91 5.69
C THR A 22 14.19 -10.46 6.06
N ILE A 23 15.44 -10.15 6.42
CA ILE A 23 15.87 -8.78 6.71
C ILE A 23 15.71 -7.89 5.46
N SER A 24 16.07 -8.41 4.28
CA SER A 24 15.93 -7.65 3.03
C SER A 24 14.48 -7.33 2.70
N ARG A 25 13.57 -8.29 2.90
CA ARG A 25 12.12 -8.06 2.77
C ARG A 25 11.65 -6.96 3.72
N LEU A 26 12.06 -7.01 4.98
CA LEU A 26 11.71 -6.00 5.98
C LEU A 26 12.23 -4.61 5.59
N LEU A 27 13.46 -4.51 5.09
CA LEU A 27 14.04 -3.24 4.66
C LEU A 27 13.36 -2.65 3.42
N PHE A 28 12.95 -3.47 2.45
CA PHE A 28 12.14 -2.99 1.33
C PHE A 28 10.74 -2.54 1.79
N THR A 29 10.12 -3.24 2.74
CA THR A 29 8.88 -2.79 3.37
C THR A 29 9.07 -1.47 4.12
N PHE A 30 10.20 -1.29 4.80
CA PHE A 30 10.56 -0.04 5.45
C PHE A 30 10.70 1.12 4.46
N PHE A 31 11.33 0.90 3.30
CA PHE A 31 11.37 1.91 2.23
C PHE A 31 9.98 2.26 1.70
N LEU A 32 9.12 1.25 1.49
CA LEU A 32 7.73 1.50 1.11
C LEU A 32 7.01 2.38 2.15
N PHE A 33 7.12 2.01 3.42
CA PHE A 33 6.53 2.75 4.55
C PHE A 33 7.07 4.18 4.65
N LEU A 34 8.39 4.36 4.53
CA LEU A 34 9.03 5.67 4.53
C LEU A 34 8.48 6.54 3.39
N GLY A 35 8.33 5.96 2.19
CA GLY A 35 7.75 6.68 1.06
C GLY A 35 6.30 7.11 1.31
N THR A 36 5.48 6.24 1.90
CA THR A 36 4.11 6.59 2.30
C THR A 36 4.08 7.69 3.36
N LEU A 37 4.96 7.64 4.35
CA LEU A 37 5.07 8.66 5.40
C LEU A 37 5.45 10.02 4.80
N VAL A 38 6.39 10.06 3.87
CA VAL A 38 6.75 11.29 3.14
C VAL A 38 5.57 11.81 2.32
N SER A 39 4.84 10.94 1.62
CA SER A 39 3.63 11.34 0.89
C SER A 39 2.56 11.95 1.81
N ILE A 40 2.35 11.40 3.01
CA ILE A 40 1.43 11.98 4.01
C ILE A 40 1.90 13.37 4.43
N ILE A 41 3.20 13.54 4.69
CA ILE A 41 3.79 14.84 5.07
C ILE A 41 3.60 15.88 3.96
N MET A 42 3.69 15.49 2.68
CA MET A 42 3.52 16.39 1.53
C MET A 42 2.10 16.93 1.37
N ILE A 43 1.09 16.28 1.96
CA ILE A 43 -0.30 16.77 1.95
C ILE A 43 -0.54 17.79 3.09
N ILE A 44 0.35 17.87 4.09
CA ILE A 44 0.17 18.77 5.22
C ILE A 44 0.27 20.24 4.74
N PRO A 45 -0.70 21.11 5.08
CA PRO A 45 -0.76 22.49 4.57
C PRO A 45 0.44 23.36 4.95
N GLY A 46 1.18 22.99 6.01
CA GLY A 46 2.43 23.66 6.39
C GLY A 46 3.58 23.43 5.41
N VAL A 47 3.64 22.24 4.81
CA VAL A 47 4.69 21.85 3.85
C VAL A 47 4.36 22.34 2.44
N GLU A 48 3.08 22.42 2.10
CA GLU A 48 2.58 22.94 0.82
C GLU A 48 3.09 24.36 0.53
N LYS A 49 3.18 25.21 1.56
CA LYS A 49 3.71 26.59 1.45
C LYS A 49 5.17 26.66 1.03
N GLU A 50 5.99 25.69 1.42
CA GLU A 50 7.38 25.60 0.99
C GLU A 50 7.49 24.97 -0.42
N LEU A 51 6.59 24.05 -0.75
CA LEU A 51 6.49 23.46 -2.09
C LEU A 51 6.12 24.50 -3.16
N HIS A 52 5.35 25.53 -2.80
CA HIS A 52 5.01 26.66 -3.69
C HIS A 52 6.24 27.43 -4.21
N LYS A 53 7.39 27.34 -3.53
CA LYS A 53 8.62 28.02 -3.94
C LYS A 53 9.42 27.24 -4.98
N LEU A 54 9.06 25.98 -5.28
CA LEU A 54 9.77 25.17 -6.27
C LEU A 54 9.32 25.51 -7.71
N PRO A 55 10.25 25.80 -8.63
CA PRO A 55 9.92 26.04 -10.03
C PRO A 55 9.31 24.78 -10.66
N GLY A 56 8.25 24.96 -11.48
CA GLY A 56 7.59 23.87 -12.22
C GLY A 56 6.33 23.23 -11.59
N PHE A 57 5.88 23.64 -10.40
CA PHE A 57 4.62 23.17 -9.78
C PHE A 57 3.40 24.09 -10.03
N CYS A 58 3.63 25.39 -10.24
CA CYS A 58 2.58 26.37 -10.58
C CYS A 58 2.93 27.22 -11.82
N GLU A 59 4.09 26.99 -12.44
CA GLU A 59 4.59 27.79 -13.57
C GLU A 59 4.01 27.33 -14.94
N GLY A 60 3.12 26.35 -14.92
CA GLY A 60 2.50 25.72 -16.10
C GLY A 60 1.04 26.11 -16.37
N SER A 61 0.49 27.13 -15.71
CA SER A 61 -0.81 27.74 -16.10
C SER A 61 -0.66 28.71 -17.29
N GLY A 62 0.29 28.44 -18.19
CA GLY A 62 0.41 29.10 -19.48
C GLY A 62 -0.47 28.44 -20.52
N SER A 63 -1.68 28.96 -20.69
CA SER A 63 -2.44 29.02 -21.95
C SER A 63 -2.31 27.82 -22.92
N VAL A 64 -3.21 26.84 -22.82
CA VAL A 64 -3.41 25.86 -23.92
C VAL A 64 -4.81 25.98 -24.56
N LEU A 65 -5.73 26.81 -24.06
CA LEU A 65 -7.07 26.90 -24.69
C LEU A 65 -7.88 28.19 -24.46
N GLY A 66 -7.25 29.32 -24.13
CA GLY A 66 -7.96 30.62 -24.04
C GLY A 66 -9.04 30.74 -22.95
N VAL A 67 -9.28 29.68 -22.18
CA VAL A 67 -10.17 29.68 -21.02
C VAL A 67 -9.30 29.81 -19.77
N GLN A 68 -9.27 31.00 -19.17
CA GLN A 68 -8.73 31.20 -17.83
C GLN A 68 -9.65 30.49 -16.83
N THR A 69 -9.39 29.21 -16.54
CA THR A 69 -9.82 28.63 -15.28
C THR A 69 -8.74 28.94 -14.27
N SER A 70 -8.93 30.02 -13.52
CA SER A 70 -8.22 30.29 -12.26
C SER A 70 -8.60 29.21 -11.24
N VAL A 71 -8.16 27.98 -11.48
CA VAL A 71 -8.20 26.93 -10.46
C VAL A 71 -6.98 27.16 -9.60
N ASP A 72 -7.20 27.57 -8.35
CA ASP A 72 -6.15 27.80 -7.37
C ASP A 72 -5.16 26.63 -7.35
N CYS A 73 -3.94 26.86 -7.86
CA CYS A 73 -2.86 25.88 -7.88
C CYS A 73 -2.58 25.32 -6.47
N SER A 74 -2.89 26.11 -5.44
CA SER A 74 -2.72 25.81 -4.02
C SER A 74 -3.64 24.70 -3.48
N SER A 75 -4.78 24.38 -4.10
CA SER A 75 -5.66 23.31 -3.59
C SER A 75 -5.20 21.90 -4.02
N PHE A 76 -4.43 21.82 -5.11
CA PHE A 76 -4.00 20.57 -5.72
C PHE A 76 -2.49 20.30 -5.62
N LEU A 77 -1.73 21.18 -4.96
CA LEU A 77 -0.28 21.10 -4.92
C LEU A 77 0.19 19.87 -4.12
N GLY A 78 -0.38 19.63 -2.95
CA GLY A 78 -0.11 18.41 -2.16
C GLY A 78 -0.38 17.11 -2.95
N HIS A 79 -1.46 17.06 -3.72
CA HIS A 79 -1.82 15.90 -4.54
C HIS A 79 -0.81 15.65 -5.66
N LYS A 80 -0.36 16.71 -6.35
CA LYS A 80 0.69 16.60 -7.38
C LYS A 80 2.00 16.08 -6.80
N ALA A 81 2.39 16.53 -5.61
CA ALA A 81 3.60 16.07 -4.93
C ALA A 81 3.52 14.57 -4.60
N VAL A 82 2.36 14.10 -4.12
CA VAL A 82 2.10 12.68 -3.85
C VAL A 82 2.20 11.84 -5.11
N TYR A 83 1.69 12.30 -6.26
CA TYR A 83 1.84 11.59 -7.53
C TYR A 83 3.31 11.44 -7.95
N ARG A 84 4.12 12.50 -7.81
CA ARG A 84 5.56 12.45 -8.13
C ARG A 84 6.33 11.54 -7.17
N MET A 85 5.99 11.55 -5.87
CA MET A 85 6.54 10.62 -4.89
C MET A 85 6.12 9.16 -5.19
N GLY A 86 4.86 8.95 -5.54
CA GLY A 86 4.34 7.65 -5.96
C GLY A 86 5.04 7.12 -7.22
N PHE A 87 5.30 7.99 -8.20
CA PHE A 87 6.11 7.68 -9.38
C PHE A 87 7.53 7.26 -9.00
N ALA A 88 8.20 8.02 -8.14
CA ALA A 88 9.56 7.69 -7.72
C ALA A 88 9.64 6.33 -7.02
N MET A 89 8.69 6.04 -6.13
CA MET A 89 8.58 4.75 -5.46
C MET A 89 8.32 3.62 -6.46
N ALA A 90 7.35 3.80 -7.37
CA ALA A 90 7.04 2.81 -8.40
C ALA A 90 8.24 2.54 -9.32
N ALA A 91 8.94 3.58 -9.77
CA ALA A 91 10.13 3.47 -10.60
C ALA A 91 11.27 2.74 -9.87
N PHE A 92 11.50 3.04 -8.59
CA PHE A 92 12.49 2.35 -7.77
C PHE A 92 12.18 0.85 -7.65
N PHE A 93 10.96 0.48 -7.27
CA PHE A 93 10.59 -0.93 -7.14
C PHE A 93 10.55 -1.65 -8.49
N CYS A 94 10.13 -0.97 -9.56
CA CYS A 94 10.14 -1.51 -10.91
C CYS A 94 11.58 -1.79 -11.40
N LEU A 95 12.51 -0.88 -11.15
CA LEU A 95 13.93 -1.07 -11.45
C LEU A 95 14.46 -2.34 -10.76
N PHE A 96 14.18 -2.51 -9.46
CA PHE A 96 14.60 -3.73 -8.75
C PHE A 96 13.86 -4.98 -9.24
N ALA A 97 12.59 -4.88 -9.63
CA ALA A 97 11.86 -5.99 -10.23
C ALA A 97 12.53 -6.43 -11.54
N VAL A 98 12.86 -5.50 -12.43
CA VAL A 98 13.54 -5.76 -13.71
C VAL A 98 14.93 -6.36 -13.50
N LEU A 99 15.73 -5.82 -12.57
CA LEU A 99 17.07 -6.36 -12.27
C LEU A 99 17.02 -7.80 -11.74
N MET A 100 15.94 -8.19 -11.07
CA MET A 100 15.74 -9.53 -10.50
C MET A 100 15.03 -10.51 -11.43
N VAL A 101 14.69 -10.11 -12.67
CA VAL A 101 14.10 -11.02 -13.66
C VAL A 101 15.05 -12.19 -13.94
N CYS A 102 14.51 -13.40 -13.97
CA CYS A 102 15.25 -14.64 -14.25
C CYS A 102 16.41 -14.93 -13.28
N VAL A 103 16.34 -14.46 -12.02
CA VAL A 103 17.22 -14.98 -10.95
C VAL A 103 16.68 -16.33 -10.50
N ARG A 104 17.49 -17.39 -10.65
CA ARG A 104 17.10 -18.77 -10.30
C ARG A 104 17.84 -19.32 -9.09
N SER A 105 19.00 -18.74 -8.74
CA SER A 105 19.83 -19.23 -7.66
C SER A 105 20.27 -18.11 -6.73
N SER A 106 20.33 -18.40 -5.43
CA SER A 106 20.86 -17.47 -4.42
C SER A 106 22.36 -17.22 -4.55
N LYS A 107 23.06 -17.96 -5.41
CA LYS A 107 24.47 -17.77 -5.74
C LYS A 107 24.68 -16.77 -6.89
N ASP A 108 23.63 -16.34 -7.57
CA ASP A 108 23.74 -15.34 -8.63
C ASP A 108 24.31 -14.04 -8.05
N PRO A 109 25.23 -13.33 -8.75
CA PRO A 109 25.80 -12.08 -8.24
C PRO A 109 24.72 -11.01 -7.99
N ARG A 110 23.58 -11.10 -8.70
CA ARG A 110 22.39 -10.27 -8.50
C ARG A 110 21.76 -10.46 -7.12
N ALA A 111 21.89 -11.63 -6.49
CA ALA A 111 21.42 -11.85 -5.12
C ALA A 111 22.20 -11.01 -4.08
N ALA A 112 23.47 -10.69 -4.34
CA ALA A 112 24.25 -9.78 -3.49
C ALA A 112 23.73 -8.34 -3.60
N LEU A 113 23.29 -7.91 -4.80
CA LEU A 113 22.61 -6.63 -4.98
C LEU A 113 21.28 -6.59 -4.23
N GLN A 114 20.47 -7.66 -4.30
CA GLN A 114 19.17 -7.72 -3.61
C GLN A 114 19.30 -7.64 -2.09
N ASN A 115 20.27 -8.37 -1.53
CA ASN A 115 20.43 -8.49 -0.07
C ASN A 115 21.39 -7.46 0.55
N GLY A 116 22.14 -6.71 -0.28
CA GLY A 116 23.19 -5.79 0.16
C GLY A 116 22.99 -4.35 -0.29
N PHE A 117 24.05 -3.54 -0.10
CA PHE A 117 24.19 -2.16 -0.59
C PHE A 117 23.03 -1.20 -0.25
N TRP A 118 22.49 -1.28 0.96
CA TRP A 118 21.34 -0.48 1.40
C TRP A 118 21.52 1.03 1.30
N PHE A 119 22.71 1.54 1.64
CA PHE A 119 23.02 2.97 1.52
C PHE A 119 22.90 3.47 0.07
N PHE A 120 23.46 2.72 -0.89
CA PHE A 120 23.36 3.09 -2.30
C PHE A 120 21.93 2.98 -2.82
N LYS A 121 21.16 1.98 -2.39
CA LYS A 121 19.73 1.88 -2.72
C LYS A 121 18.94 3.11 -2.24
N PHE A 122 19.21 3.54 -1.01
CA PHE A 122 18.59 4.75 -0.48
C PHE A 122 18.96 6.00 -1.29
N LEU A 123 20.24 6.14 -1.68
CA LEU A 123 20.69 7.24 -2.54
C LEU A 123 20.00 7.21 -3.90
N VAL A 124 19.87 6.03 -4.53
CA VAL A 124 19.12 5.86 -5.78
C VAL A 124 17.66 6.27 -5.60
N LEU A 125 17.01 5.87 -4.51
CA LEU A 125 15.64 6.27 -4.22
C LEU A 125 15.52 7.81 -4.11
N VAL A 126 16.39 8.45 -3.32
CA VAL A 126 16.42 9.92 -3.18
C VAL A 126 16.67 10.59 -4.53
N GLY A 127 17.60 10.07 -5.34
CA GLY A 127 17.91 10.60 -6.67
C GLY A 127 16.71 10.53 -7.63
N ILE A 128 16.00 9.39 -7.66
CA ILE A 128 14.77 9.25 -8.45
C ILE A 128 13.69 10.19 -7.92
N THR A 129 13.54 10.34 -6.60
CA THR A 129 12.59 11.29 -6.02
C THR A 129 12.91 12.71 -6.46
N VAL A 130 14.15 13.20 -6.28
CA VAL A 130 14.53 14.55 -6.73
C VAL A 130 14.27 14.71 -8.23
N GLY A 131 14.65 13.73 -9.06
CA GLY A 131 14.37 13.76 -10.50
C GLY A 131 12.89 13.83 -10.83
N ALA A 132 12.03 13.10 -10.11
CA ALA A 132 10.58 13.14 -10.28
C ALA A 132 9.98 14.51 -9.96
N PHE A 133 10.60 15.28 -9.05
CA PHE A 133 10.16 16.63 -8.70
C PHE A 133 10.47 17.67 -9.78
N TYR A 134 11.46 17.41 -10.65
CA TYR A 134 11.78 18.28 -11.80
C TYR A 134 10.92 18.02 -13.04
N ILE A 135 10.01 17.03 -13.01
CA ILE A 135 9.10 16.78 -14.13
C ILE A 135 8.08 17.92 -14.21
N PRO A 136 8.01 18.66 -15.34
CA PRO A 136 7.09 19.77 -15.48
C PRO A 136 5.63 19.29 -15.52
N ASP A 137 4.73 20.15 -15.04
CA ASP A 137 3.31 19.89 -15.10
C ASP A 137 2.79 19.83 -16.55
N GLY A 138 1.88 18.89 -16.81
CA GLY A 138 1.31 18.64 -18.13
C GLY A 138 0.51 17.33 -18.13
N ALA A 139 0.66 16.53 -19.17
CA ALA A 139 -0.02 15.23 -19.29
C ALA A 139 0.41 14.20 -18.22
N PHE A 140 1.55 14.42 -17.54
CA PHE A 140 2.12 13.48 -16.56
C PHE A 140 1.12 13.08 -15.47
N THR A 141 0.49 14.05 -14.80
CA THR A 141 -0.44 13.79 -13.69
C THR A 141 -1.67 13.00 -14.14
N SER A 142 -2.20 13.31 -15.33
CA SER A 142 -3.38 12.60 -15.87
C SER A 142 -3.03 11.15 -16.26
N VAL A 143 -1.90 10.93 -16.95
CA VAL A 143 -1.44 9.58 -17.30
C VAL A 143 -1.16 8.76 -16.04
N TRP A 144 -0.46 9.35 -15.07
CA TRP A 144 -0.10 8.68 -13.84
C TRP A 144 -1.32 8.36 -12.96
N PHE A 145 -2.37 9.18 -12.99
CA PHE A 145 -3.66 8.88 -12.37
C PHE A 145 -4.24 7.56 -12.88
N TYR A 146 -4.30 7.35 -14.20
CA TYR A 146 -4.82 6.10 -14.77
C TYR A 146 -3.97 4.88 -14.39
N PHE A 147 -2.64 5.01 -14.43
CA PHE A 147 -1.74 3.95 -13.92
C PHE A 147 -2.00 3.65 -12.44
N GLY A 148 -2.23 4.68 -11.62
CA GLY A 148 -2.57 4.54 -10.21
C GLY A 148 -3.90 3.83 -9.99
N VAL A 149 -4.94 4.15 -10.76
CA VAL A 149 -6.25 3.49 -10.68
C VAL A 149 -6.16 2.01 -11.03
N VAL A 150 -5.50 1.66 -12.15
CA VAL A 150 -5.32 0.26 -12.56
C VAL A 150 -4.45 -0.50 -11.56
N GLY A 151 -3.35 0.11 -11.11
CA GLY A 151 -2.46 -0.49 -10.12
C GLY A 151 -3.14 -0.72 -8.76
N SER A 152 -3.94 0.23 -8.30
CA SER A 152 -4.73 0.11 -7.07
C SER A 152 -5.76 -1.01 -7.15
N PHE A 153 -6.47 -1.12 -8.29
CA PHE A 153 -7.42 -2.21 -8.51
C PHE A 153 -6.74 -3.59 -8.40
N LEU A 154 -5.59 -3.79 -9.07
CA LEU A 154 -4.82 -5.03 -8.97
C LEU A 154 -4.30 -5.28 -7.54
N PHE A 155 -3.84 -4.23 -6.85
CA PHE A 155 -3.36 -4.32 -5.48
C PHE A 155 -4.47 -4.74 -4.51
N ILE A 156 -5.69 -4.20 -4.67
CA ILE A 156 -6.86 -4.59 -3.86
C ILE A 156 -7.19 -6.08 -4.05
N LEU A 157 -7.14 -6.60 -5.29
CA LEU A 157 -7.36 -8.02 -5.54
C LEU A 157 -6.32 -8.91 -4.83
N ILE A 158 -5.04 -8.54 -4.91
CA ILE A 158 -3.97 -9.28 -4.23
C ILE A 158 -4.16 -9.20 -2.71
N GLN A 159 -4.45 -8.01 -2.18
CA GLN A 159 -4.67 -7.79 -0.75
C GLN A 159 -5.87 -8.59 -0.24
N LEU A 160 -6.95 -8.69 -1.03
CA LEU A 160 -8.11 -9.52 -0.70
C LEU A 160 -7.74 -10.99 -0.56
N VAL A 161 -7.00 -11.55 -1.52
CA VAL A 161 -6.55 -12.96 -1.45
C VAL A 161 -5.65 -13.21 -0.25
N LEU A 162 -4.69 -12.31 0.03
CA LEU A 162 -3.83 -12.40 1.20
C LEU A 162 -4.60 -12.29 2.52
N LEU A 163 -5.64 -11.46 2.57
CA LEU A 163 -6.49 -11.30 3.75
C LEU A 163 -7.31 -12.57 4.01
N ILE A 164 -7.86 -13.19 2.96
CA ILE A 164 -8.59 -14.46 3.06
C ILE A 164 -7.66 -15.57 3.56
N ASP A 165 -6.46 -15.70 2.97
CA ASP A 165 -5.46 -16.68 3.40
C ASP A 165 -5.03 -16.46 4.86
N LEU A 166 -4.83 -15.21 5.27
CA LEU A 166 -4.54 -14.84 6.65
C LEU A 166 -5.70 -15.26 7.58
N ALA A 167 -6.95 -15.01 7.19
CA ALA A 167 -8.12 -15.36 7.99
C ALA A 167 -8.26 -16.87 8.17
N HIS A 168 -8.10 -17.66 7.10
CA HIS A 168 -8.13 -19.12 7.17
C HIS A 168 -6.97 -19.68 7.99
N SER A 169 -5.74 -19.22 7.73
CA SER A 169 -4.54 -19.64 8.45
C SER A 169 -4.62 -19.31 9.94
N TRP A 170 -5.16 -18.15 10.30
CA TRP A 170 -5.42 -17.77 11.69
C TRP A 170 -6.44 -18.71 12.31
N SER A 171 -7.62 -18.86 11.69
CA SER A 171 -8.71 -19.69 12.21
C SER A 171 -8.26 -21.14 12.44
N GLN A 172 -7.61 -21.76 11.44
CA GLN A 172 -7.09 -23.13 11.55
C GLN A 172 -6.05 -23.28 12.67
N ARG A 173 -5.16 -22.29 12.84
CA ARG A 173 -4.15 -22.34 13.90
C ARG A 173 -4.79 -22.29 15.29
N TRP A 174 -5.84 -21.50 15.45
CA TRP A 174 -6.56 -21.38 16.72
C TRP A 174 -7.43 -22.61 17.00
N LEU A 175 -8.07 -23.18 15.98
CA LEU A 175 -8.79 -24.44 16.09
C LEU A 175 -7.86 -25.59 16.50
N ARG A 176 -6.69 -25.73 15.85
CA ARG A 176 -5.70 -26.74 16.25
C ARG A 176 -5.25 -26.58 17.70
N ASN A 177 -5.01 -25.34 18.15
CA ASN A 177 -4.67 -25.07 19.55
C ASN A 177 -5.83 -25.39 20.51
N ALA A 178 -7.08 -25.32 20.06
CA ALA A 178 -8.25 -25.72 20.84
C ALA A 178 -8.30 -27.24 20.99
N ASP A 179 -8.00 -27.99 19.93
CA ASP A 179 -7.97 -29.46 19.93
C ASP A 179 -6.82 -30.04 20.76
N GLU A 180 -5.62 -29.43 20.68
CA GLU A 180 -4.41 -29.90 21.38
C GLU A 180 -4.26 -29.34 22.81
N GLY A 181 -5.01 -28.29 23.16
CA GLY A 181 -4.84 -27.51 24.39
C GLY A 181 -6.11 -27.37 25.22
N ASN A 182 -6.28 -26.21 25.87
CA ASN A 182 -7.52 -25.90 26.60
C ASN A 182 -8.64 -25.53 25.63
N ALA A 183 -9.39 -26.53 25.19
CA ALA A 183 -10.50 -26.39 24.23
C ALA A 183 -11.45 -25.23 24.59
N LYS A 184 -11.92 -25.15 25.85
CA LYS A 184 -12.92 -24.15 26.25
C LYS A 184 -12.43 -22.71 26.09
N GLY A 185 -11.16 -22.44 26.41
CA GLY A 185 -10.58 -21.10 26.31
C GLY A 185 -10.42 -20.63 24.86
N TRP A 186 -9.93 -21.52 23.98
CA TRP A 186 -9.72 -21.19 22.57
C TRP A 186 -11.04 -21.08 21.79
N TYR A 187 -12.02 -21.94 22.05
CA TYR A 187 -13.36 -21.78 21.47
C TYR A 187 -14.04 -20.50 21.94
N ALA A 188 -13.93 -20.14 23.23
CA ALA A 188 -14.43 -18.86 23.73
C ALA A 188 -13.78 -17.67 23.01
N ALA A 189 -12.45 -17.69 22.84
CA ALA A 189 -11.72 -16.64 22.14
C ALA A 189 -12.12 -16.53 20.65
N LEU A 190 -12.31 -17.65 19.95
CA LEU A 190 -12.81 -17.69 18.57
C LEU A 190 -14.20 -17.05 18.46
N CYS A 191 -15.12 -17.44 19.34
CA CYS A 191 -16.48 -16.88 19.37
C CYS A 191 -16.45 -15.38 19.67
N THR A 192 -15.64 -14.93 20.63
CA THR A 192 -15.52 -13.52 20.98
C THR A 192 -14.98 -12.67 19.82
N ILE A 193 -13.93 -13.12 19.14
CA ILE A 193 -13.39 -12.37 17.99
C ILE A 193 -14.38 -12.34 16.83
N THR A 194 -15.09 -13.44 16.58
CA THR A 194 -16.14 -13.49 15.55
C THR A 194 -17.25 -12.48 15.87
N PHE A 195 -17.70 -12.44 17.13
CA PHE A 195 -18.72 -11.48 17.57
C PHE A 195 -18.24 -10.03 17.40
N ILE A 196 -16.99 -9.72 17.77
CA ILE A 196 -16.42 -8.37 17.61
C ILE A 196 -16.41 -7.96 16.14
N PHE A 197 -16.01 -8.84 15.21
CA PHE A 197 -15.99 -8.52 13.79
C PHE A 197 -17.39 -8.28 13.20
N TYR A 198 -18.38 -9.09 13.59
CA TYR A 198 -19.77 -8.86 13.18
C TYR A 198 -20.37 -7.58 13.79
N ALA A 199 -20.08 -7.30 15.06
CA ALA A 199 -20.53 -6.05 15.70
C ALA A 199 -19.91 -4.83 15.01
N ALA A 200 -18.61 -4.89 14.69
CA ALA A 200 -17.91 -3.83 13.98
C ALA A 200 -18.44 -3.64 12.55
N SER A 201 -18.75 -4.72 11.82
CA SER A 201 -19.30 -4.61 10.46
C SER A 201 -20.71 -4.02 10.45
N ILE A 202 -21.58 -4.41 11.39
CA ILE A 202 -22.91 -3.82 11.57
C ILE A 202 -22.79 -2.33 11.95
N ALA A 203 -21.91 -1.98 12.88
CA ALA A 203 -21.68 -0.60 13.25
C ALA A 203 -21.19 0.24 12.06
N ALA A 204 -20.24 -0.27 11.27
CA ALA A 204 -19.76 0.40 10.05
C ALA A 204 -20.89 0.61 9.02
N LEU A 205 -21.76 -0.39 8.82
CA LEU A 205 -22.94 -0.27 7.95
C LEU A 205 -23.91 0.81 8.42
N VAL A 206 -24.21 0.85 9.73
CA VAL A 206 -25.10 1.88 10.31
C VAL A 206 -24.49 3.27 10.10
N LEU A 207 -23.19 3.45 10.37
CA LEU A 207 -22.50 4.71 10.15
C LEU A 207 -22.53 5.12 8.67
N LEU A 208 -22.32 4.18 7.75
CA LEU A 208 -22.42 4.45 6.31
C LEU A 208 -23.83 4.92 5.91
N TYR A 209 -24.89 4.28 6.42
CA TYR A 209 -26.26 4.75 6.16
C TYR A 209 -26.52 6.13 6.76
N VAL A 210 -26.09 6.40 8.00
CA VAL A 210 -26.37 7.69 8.68
C VAL A 210 -25.63 8.86 8.02
N TYR A 211 -24.36 8.68 7.66
CA TYR A 211 -23.53 9.78 7.15
C TYR A 211 -23.57 9.92 5.63
N TYR A 212 -23.73 8.83 4.88
CA TYR A 212 -23.66 8.84 3.41
C TYR A 212 -25.02 8.66 2.72
N THR A 213 -26.11 8.57 3.47
CA THR A 213 -27.46 8.56 2.88
C THR A 213 -28.33 9.65 3.50
N GLN A 214 -29.03 10.40 2.65
CA GLN A 214 -30.02 11.38 3.10
C GLN A 214 -31.43 10.79 2.93
N PRO A 215 -32.41 11.19 3.76
CA PRO A 215 -33.78 10.70 3.64
C PRO A 215 -34.36 10.99 2.24
N GLU A 216 -34.09 12.17 1.68
CA GLU A 216 -34.49 12.57 0.33
C GLU A 216 -33.25 12.77 -0.55
N GLY A 217 -33.20 12.13 -1.72
CA GLY A 217 -32.06 12.15 -2.63
C GLY A 217 -30.95 11.12 -2.34
N CYS A 218 -29.94 11.08 -3.22
CA CYS A 218 -28.78 10.18 -3.20
C CYS A 218 -29.11 8.67 -3.26
N THR A 219 -29.88 8.27 -4.28
CA THR A 219 -30.24 6.86 -4.54
C THR A 219 -29.03 5.97 -4.79
N GLU A 220 -27.96 6.49 -5.39
CA GLU A 220 -26.76 5.73 -5.73
C GLU A 220 -26.02 5.22 -4.49
N GLY A 221 -25.78 6.11 -3.50
CA GLY A 221 -25.14 5.73 -2.24
C GLY A 221 -25.95 4.66 -1.48
N LYS A 222 -27.29 4.83 -1.44
CA LYS A 222 -28.19 3.82 -0.87
C LYS A 222 -28.11 2.48 -1.59
N ALA A 223 -28.08 2.48 -2.92
CA ALA A 223 -27.99 1.25 -3.71
C ALA A 223 -26.67 0.51 -3.48
N PHE A 224 -25.52 1.21 -3.49
CA PHE A 224 -24.21 0.58 -3.26
C PHE A 224 -24.10 -0.05 -1.87
N ILE A 225 -24.55 0.65 -0.82
CA ILE A 225 -24.50 0.11 0.55
C ILE A 225 -25.41 -1.12 0.66
N SER A 226 -26.61 -1.06 0.07
CA SER A 226 -27.59 -2.15 0.13
C SER A 226 -27.11 -3.40 -0.61
N ILE A 227 -26.50 -3.26 -1.79
CA ILE A 227 -25.93 -4.38 -2.55
C ILE A 227 -24.79 -5.03 -1.76
N ASN A 228 -23.88 -4.24 -1.17
CA ASN A 228 -22.79 -4.77 -0.35
C ASN A 228 -23.31 -5.53 0.87
N LEU A 229 -24.35 -5.01 1.55
CA LEU A 229 -24.99 -5.70 2.66
C LEU A 229 -25.55 -7.07 2.23
N ILE A 230 -26.28 -7.12 1.10
CA ILE A 230 -26.83 -8.37 0.57
C ILE A 230 -25.71 -9.36 0.24
N LEU A 231 -24.64 -8.93 -0.41
CA LEU A 231 -23.48 -9.78 -0.72
C LEU A 231 -22.81 -10.32 0.54
N CYS A 232 -22.61 -9.49 1.56
CA CYS A 232 -22.06 -9.92 2.86
C CYS A 232 -22.93 -10.99 3.54
N LEU A 233 -24.26 -10.84 3.49
CA LEU A 233 -25.20 -11.84 4.04
C LEU A 233 -25.14 -13.15 3.26
N ILE A 234 -25.13 -13.09 1.92
CA ILE A 234 -25.01 -14.29 1.07
C ILE A 234 -23.71 -15.03 1.39
N VAL A 235 -22.57 -14.35 1.41
CA VAL A 235 -21.26 -14.96 1.71
C VAL A 235 -21.25 -15.58 3.11
N SER A 236 -21.85 -14.92 4.10
CA SER A 236 -21.94 -15.44 5.48
C SER A 236 -22.77 -16.72 5.55
N VAL A 237 -23.92 -16.76 4.86
CA VAL A 237 -24.77 -17.96 4.79
C VAL A 237 -24.03 -19.10 4.08
N VAL A 238 -23.46 -18.82 2.90
CA VAL A 238 -22.70 -19.80 2.11
C VAL A 238 -21.54 -20.40 2.91
N SER A 239 -20.87 -19.60 3.74
CA SER A 239 -19.73 -20.06 4.56
C SER A 239 -20.10 -21.07 5.65
N ILE A 240 -21.37 -21.16 6.05
CA ILE A 240 -21.87 -22.07 7.10
C ILE A 240 -22.52 -23.33 6.49
N LEU A 241 -22.73 -23.37 5.17
CA LEU A 241 -23.36 -24.53 4.53
C LEU A 241 -22.51 -25.79 4.72
N PRO A 242 -23.10 -26.90 5.19
CA PRO A 242 -22.35 -28.13 5.51
C PRO A 242 -21.76 -28.83 4.28
N LYS A 243 -22.12 -28.39 3.05
CA LYS A 243 -21.50 -28.87 1.81
C LYS A 243 -20.16 -28.18 1.49
N ILE A 244 -19.88 -27.07 2.15
CA ILE A 244 -18.71 -26.20 1.91
C ILE A 244 -17.71 -26.32 3.07
N GLN A 245 -18.18 -26.62 4.29
CA GLN A 245 -17.37 -26.97 5.45
C GLN A 245 -16.68 -28.32 5.29
#